data_AF-A0A2E6GCE4-F1
#
_entry.id   AF-A0A2E6GCE4-F1
#
_cell.length_a   1.000
_cell.length_b   1.000
_cell.length_c   1.000
_cell.angle_alpha   90.00
_cell.angle_beta   90.00
_cell.angle_gamma   90.00
#
_symmetry.space_group_name_H-M   'P 1'
#
loop_
_entity.id
_entity.type
_entity.pdbx_description
1 polymer ?
#
loop_
_entity_poly.entity_id
_entity_poly.type
_entity_poly.pdbx_seq_one_letter_code
_entity_poly.pdbx_strand_id
1 'polypeptide(L)'
;MKKFYKISKLLILISMLLIACSDQGSNQGQPAKLKEPLVEVKVHGESGNNPKVTLPLLIWDSYEYKDIIVHSYLGGKEKGCVITEGNGRPIKLDTKIKFLEDAPCLYSRLTTEDGVPHIYNAGLMKILIVSTGEEVYTWSKAVELTK
;
A
#
# COMPACT_ATOMS: atom_id res chain seq x y z
N MET A 1 -51.24 -29.71 30.99
CA MET A 1 -51.26 -28.60 30.00
C MET A 1 -50.57 -27.38 30.60
N LYS A 2 -49.34 -27.03 30.16
CA LYS A 2 -48.61 -25.75 30.41
C LYS A 2 -47.10 -25.95 30.14
N LYS A 3 -46.69 -26.21 28.89
CA LYS A 3 -45.26 -26.22 28.50
C LYS A 3 -45.02 -25.80 27.04
N PHE A 4 -45.81 -24.86 26.51
CA PHE A 4 -45.61 -24.39 25.12
C PHE A 4 -45.41 -22.88 24.95
N TYR A 5 -45.35 -22.10 26.04
CA TYR A 5 -45.32 -20.62 25.95
C TYR A 5 -43.94 -19.97 26.11
N LYS A 6 -42.83 -20.72 26.09
CA LYS A 6 -41.47 -20.16 26.30
C LYS A 6 -40.56 -20.11 25.07
N ILE A 7 -40.97 -20.65 23.93
CA ILE A 7 -40.10 -20.70 22.73
C ILE A 7 -40.42 -19.52 21.76
N SER A 8 -41.55 -18.83 21.94
CA SER A 8 -42.03 -17.81 21.01
C SER A 8 -41.34 -16.43 21.12
N LYS A 9 -40.63 -16.12 22.21
CA LYS A 9 -39.96 -14.81 22.35
C LYS A 9 -38.49 -14.78 21.91
N LEU A 10 -37.82 -15.93 21.84
CA LEU A 10 -36.40 -15.98 21.45
C LEU A 10 -36.21 -15.89 19.93
N LEU A 11 -37.20 -16.35 19.16
CA LEU A 11 -37.16 -16.37 17.69
C LEU A 11 -37.40 -14.99 17.04
N ILE A 12 -38.04 -14.05 17.76
CA ILE A 12 -38.32 -12.69 17.26
C ILE A 12 -37.08 -11.78 17.41
N LEU A 13 -36.17 -12.09 18.33
CA LEU A 13 -34.96 -11.27 18.56
C LEU A 13 -33.85 -11.50 17.52
N ILE A 14 -33.90 -12.63 16.79
CA ILE A 14 -32.88 -13.03 15.81
C ILE A 14 -33.12 -12.39 14.43
N SER A 15 -34.33 -11.90 14.16
CA SER A 15 -34.66 -11.28 12.86
C SER A 15 -34.22 -9.82 12.72
N MET A 16 -33.70 -9.17 13.79
CA MET A 16 -33.24 -7.78 13.74
C MET A 16 -31.72 -7.62 13.49
N LEU A 17 -30.96 -8.71 13.37
CA LEU A 17 -29.49 -8.64 13.17
C LEU A 17 -29.04 -8.67 11.69
N LEU A 18 -29.97 -8.72 10.73
CA LEU A 18 -29.64 -8.77 9.30
C LEU A 18 -29.66 -7.40 8.59
N ILE A 19 -29.78 -6.29 9.34
CA ILE A 19 -29.61 -4.93 8.82
C ILE A 19 -28.36 -4.31 9.47
N ALA A 20 -27.25 -5.06 9.45
CA ALA A 20 -25.93 -4.44 9.54
C ALA A 20 -25.55 -4.07 8.11
N CYS A 21 -25.48 -2.76 7.88
CA CYS A 21 -25.34 -2.06 6.62
C CYS A 21 -24.58 -2.85 5.54
N SER A 22 -25.24 -3.03 4.39
CA SER A 22 -24.56 -3.04 3.10
C SER A 22 -23.92 -1.66 2.91
N ASP A 23 -22.81 -1.42 3.58
CA ASP A 23 -21.91 -0.33 3.23
C ASP A 23 -21.14 -0.78 1.98
N GLN A 24 -21.86 -0.93 0.87
CA GLN A 24 -21.29 -0.70 -0.45
C GLN A 24 -21.15 0.81 -0.64
N GLY A 25 -20.48 1.46 0.31
CA GLY A 25 -19.68 2.62 -0.02
C GLY A 25 -18.65 2.12 -0.99
N SER A 26 -18.93 2.22 -2.29
CA SER A 26 -17.91 2.09 -3.30
C SER A 26 -16.90 3.19 -2.97
N ASN A 27 -15.85 2.86 -2.22
CA ASN A 27 -14.66 3.66 -2.12
C ASN A 27 -14.09 3.67 -3.54
N GLN A 28 -14.62 4.54 -4.39
CA GLN A 28 -14.27 4.61 -5.80
C GLN A 28 -12.87 5.16 -6.02
N GLY A 29 -11.98 5.06 -5.01
CA GLY A 29 -10.68 5.68 -4.93
C GLY A 29 -10.68 7.17 -5.29
N GLN A 30 -9.52 7.78 -5.20
CA GLN A 30 -9.30 9.11 -5.76
C GLN A 30 -8.64 8.94 -7.13
N PRO A 31 -9.11 9.61 -8.19
CA PRO A 31 -8.43 9.61 -9.48
C PRO A 31 -6.95 9.99 -9.34
N ALA A 32 -6.07 9.21 -9.96
CA ALA A 32 -4.64 9.43 -9.90
C ALA A 32 -3.96 9.06 -11.23
N LYS A 33 -2.74 9.53 -11.41
CA LYS A 33 -1.87 9.21 -12.55
C LYS A 33 -0.57 8.61 -12.05
N LEU A 34 0.02 7.77 -12.89
CA LEU A 34 1.38 7.29 -12.67
C LEU A 34 2.39 8.30 -13.23
N LYS A 35 3.50 8.44 -12.52
CA LYS A 35 4.69 9.18 -12.92
C LYS A 35 5.94 8.38 -12.60
N GLU A 36 7.08 8.82 -13.13
CA GLU A 36 8.36 8.23 -12.78
C GLU A 36 8.64 8.41 -11.26
N PRO A 37 8.89 7.32 -10.52
CA PRO A 37 9.14 7.40 -9.09
C PRO A 37 10.58 7.84 -8.82
N LEU A 38 10.78 9.12 -8.55
CA LEU A 38 12.09 9.70 -8.21
C LEU A 38 12.27 9.85 -6.69
N VAL A 39 13.41 9.41 -6.18
CA VAL A 39 13.82 9.57 -4.77
C VAL A 39 15.15 10.32 -4.69
N GLU A 40 15.22 11.29 -3.78
CA GLU A 40 16.47 11.98 -3.43
C GLU A 40 17.27 11.14 -2.43
N VAL A 41 18.53 10.88 -2.74
CA VAL A 41 19.45 10.15 -1.87
C VAL A 41 20.36 11.15 -1.16
N LYS A 42 20.20 11.28 0.16
CA LYS A 42 21.03 12.20 0.95
C LYS A 42 22.47 11.70 1.00
N VAL A 43 23.41 12.53 0.55
CA VAL A 43 24.85 12.29 0.70
C VAL A 43 25.34 13.16 1.86
N HIS A 44 25.81 12.54 2.95
CA HIS A 44 26.36 13.29 4.09
C HIS A 44 27.74 13.84 3.73
N GLY A 45 27.91 15.17 3.82
CA GLY A 45 29.21 15.83 3.71
C GLY A 45 29.31 16.95 2.67
N GLU A 46 28.39 17.02 1.70
CA GLU A 46 28.41 18.05 0.67
C GLU A 46 27.24 19.03 0.86
N SER A 47 27.54 20.33 0.99
CA SER A 47 26.54 21.37 0.77
C SER A 47 26.22 21.41 -0.72
N GLY A 48 25.22 20.66 -1.16
CA GLY A 48 24.87 20.52 -2.57
C GLY A 48 23.53 19.83 -2.81
N ASN A 49 23.10 19.81 -4.08
CA ASN A 49 21.90 19.11 -4.52
C ASN A 49 22.09 17.58 -4.34
N ASN A 50 21.18 16.92 -3.62
CA ASN A 50 21.19 15.47 -3.49
C ASN A 50 20.96 14.79 -4.84
N PRO A 51 21.70 13.71 -5.20
CA PRO A 51 21.41 12.93 -6.38
C PRO A 51 20.00 12.34 -6.31
N LYS A 52 19.36 12.23 -7.48
CA LYS A 52 18.05 11.60 -7.64
C LYS A 52 18.22 10.23 -8.29
N VAL A 53 17.52 9.23 -7.76
CA VAL A 53 17.47 7.87 -8.29
C VAL A 53 16.03 7.58 -8.70
N THR A 54 15.87 7.01 -9.89
CA THR A 54 14.59 6.49 -10.37
C THR A 54 14.39 5.08 -9.86
N LEU A 55 13.27 4.83 -9.17
CA LEU A 55 12.87 3.49 -8.74
C LEU A 55 12.24 2.72 -9.90
N PRO A 56 12.26 1.38 -9.90
CA PRO A 56 11.58 0.60 -10.92
C PRO A 56 10.06 0.78 -10.79
N LEU A 57 9.38 1.09 -11.90
CA LEU A 57 7.94 1.29 -11.94
C LEU A 57 7.22 -0.07 -11.95
N LEU A 58 7.02 -0.60 -10.74
CA LEU A 58 6.44 -1.91 -10.49
C LEU A 58 5.18 -1.81 -9.62
N ILE A 59 4.36 -2.85 -9.69
CA ILE A 59 3.25 -3.11 -8.77
C ILE A 59 3.47 -4.46 -8.06
N TRP A 60 3.01 -4.53 -6.82
CA TRP A 60 3.07 -5.73 -5.97
C TRP A 60 1.69 -6.05 -5.41
N ASP A 61 1.33 -7.33 -5.35
CA ASP A 61 0.06 -7.76 -4.74
C ASP A 61 0.09 -7.61 -3.20
N SER A 62 1.28 -7.66 -2.62
CA SER A 62 1.49 -7.54 -1.17
C SER A 62 2.91 -7.08 -0.83
N TYR A 63 3.11 -6.70 0.42
CA TYR A 63 4.41 -6.39 1.00
C TYR A 63 4.46 -6.93 2.44
N GLU A 64 5.66 -7.12 2.97
CA GLU A 64 5.82 -7.40 4.40
C GLU A 64 5.96 -6.10 5.20
N TYR A 65 5.24 -5.98 6.30
CA TYR A 65 5.37 -4.84 7.22
C TYR A 65 6.17 -5.25 8.46
N LYS A 66 7.42 -4.80 8.56
CA LYS A 66 8.33 -5.20 9.66
C LYS A 66 9.37 -4.14 9.98
N ASP A 67 10.09 -4.38 11.07
CA ASP A 67 11.21 -3.51 11.43
C ASP A 67 12.36 -3.66 10.42
N ILE A 68 12.82 -2.55 9.87
CA ILE A 68 13.99 -2.44 9.00
C ILE A 68 15.02 -1.50 9.62
N ILE A 69 16.30 -1.73 9.34
CA ILE A 69 17.39 -0.88 9.82
C ILE A 69 17.60 0.23 8.80
N VAL A 70 17.03 1.42 9.04
CA VAL A 70 17.12 2.57 8.11
C VAL A 70 18.46 3.28 8.24
N HIS A 71 19.03 3.33 9.46
CA HIS A 71 20.31 3.96 9.75
C HIS A 71 21.28 2.91 10.28
N SER A 72 22.00 2.25 9.36
CA SER A 72 22.92 1.14 9.68
C SER A 72 23.98 1.51 10.72
N TYR A 73 24.46 2.76 10.72
CA TYR A 73 25.48 3.25 11.64
C TYR A 73 24.94 3.69 13.02
N LEU A 74 23.63 3.98 13.13
CA LEU A 74 22.98 4.36 14.40
C LEU A 74 22.19 3.20 15.04
N GLY A 75 22.01 2.10 14.33
CA GLY A 75 21.21 0.96 14.79
C GLY A 75 19.70 1.25 14.87
N GLY A 76 19.22 2.35 14.29
CA GLY A 76 17.82 2.75 14.32
C GLY A 76 16.95 1.81 13.49
N LYS A 77 15.99 1.14 14.15
CA LYS A 77 14.94 0.36 13.49
C LYS A 77 13.69 1.21 13.31
N GLU A 78 13.08 1.13 12.14
CA GLU A 78 11.77 1.71 11.87
C GLU A 78 10.87 0.67 11.22
N LYS A 79 9.55 0.85 11.37
CA LYS A 79 8.58 0.06 10.61
C LYS A 79 8.66 0.44 9.14
N GLY A 80 8.91 -0.54 8.28
CA GLY A 80 9.04 -0.34 6.84
C GLY A 80 8.30 -1.38 6.03
N CYS A 81 8.07 -1.05 4.76
CA CYS A 81 7.57 -1.99 3.77
C CYS A 81 8.73 -2.78 3.17
N VAL A 82 8.63 -4.10 3.10
CA VAL A 82 9.65 -4.95 2.50
C VAL A 82 9.08 -5.66 1.30
N ILE A 83 9.73 -5.46 0.16
CA ILE A 83 9.35 -5.96 -1.15
C ILE A 83 10.57 -6.53 -1.87
N THR A 84 10.31 -7.41 -2.83
CA THR A 84 11.34 -7.99 -3.70
C THR A 84 11.01 -7.63 -5.13
N GLU A 85 12.02 -7.26 -5.91
CA GLU A 85 11.85 -6.88 -7.31
C GLU A 85 11.23 -8.01 -8.14
N GLY A 86 11.70 -9.25 -7.97
CA GLY A 86 11.19 -10.42 -8.68
C GLY A 86 9.73 -10.81 -8.35
N ASN A 87 9.13 -10.26 -7.29
CA ASN A 87 7.71 -10.42 -7.00
C ASN A 87 6.86 -9.26 -7.55
N GLY A 88 7.49 -8.24 -8.09
CA GLY A 88 6.83 -7.10 -8.73
C GLY A 88 6.58 -7.39 -10.21
N ARG A 89 5.54 -6.75 -10.75
CA ARG A 89 5.28 -6.76 -12.20
C ARG A 89 5.28 -5.33 -12.75
N PRO A 90 5.80 -5.10 -13.97
CA PRO A 90 5.80 -3.77 -14.57
C PRO A 90 4.40 -3.21 -14.80
N ILE A 91 4.26 -1.89 -14.66
CA ILE A 91 3.06 -1.14 -15.01
C ILE A 91 3.42 0.00 -15.97
N LYS A 92 2.55 0.31 -16.94
CA LYS A 92 2.78 1.41 -17.89
C LYS A 92 2.31 2.74 -17.31
N LEU A 93 3.02 3.84 -17.59
CA LEU A 93 2.69 5.18 -17.10
C LEU A 93 1.29 5.67 -17.51
N ASP A 94 0.77 5.24 -18.67
CA ASP A 94 -0.55 5.60 -19.17
C ASP A 94 -1.69 4.76 -18.57
N THR A 95 -1.37 3.80 -17.69
CA THR A 95 -2.37 2.98 -16.99
C THR A 95 -3.27 3.87 -16.13
N LYS A 96 -4.58 3.77 -16.35
CA LYS A 96 -5.59 4.48 -15.54
C LYS A 96 -5.70 3.83 -14.17
N ILE A 97 -5.44 4.62 -13.12
CA ILE A 97 -5.47 4.15 -11.74
C ILE A 97 -6.35 5.04 -10.86
N LYS A 98 -6.74 4.50 -9.72
CA LYS A 98 -7.30 5.25 -8.60
C LYS A 98 -6.47 4.97 -7.36
N PHE A 99 -6.12 6.00 -6.60
CA PHE A 99 -5.52 5.85 -5.28
C PHE A 99 -6.56 5.35 -4.28
N LEU A 100 -6.18 4.40 -3.42
CA LEU A 100 -7.06 3.85 -2.40
C LEU A 100 -6.60 4.25 -1.00
N GLU A 101 -5.35 3.95 -0.64
CA GLU A 101 -4.81 4.19 0.70
C GLU A 101 -3.28 4.25 0.69
N ASP A 102 -2.71 4.89 1.71
CA ASP A 102 -1.28 4.83 2.00
C ASP A 102 -0.95 3.55 2.79
N ALA A 103 0.13 2.87 2.42
CA ALA A 103 0.71 1.87 3.31
C ALA A 103 1.33 2.57 4.54
N PRO A 104 1.29 1.96 5.74
CA PRO A 104 1.76 2.58 6.98
C PRO A 104 3.29 2.56 7.11
N CYS A 105 4.03 2.84 6.03
CA CYS A 105 5.49 2.83 5.99
C CYS A 105 6.02 4.09 5.30
N LEU A 106 6.96 4.79 5.95
CA LEU A 106 7.68 5.91 5.33
C LEU A 106 8.87 5.43 4.49
N TYR A 107 9.47 4.32 4.91
CA TYR A 107 10.62 3.70 4.27
C TYR A 107 10.27 2.33 3.72
N SER A 108 10.90 1.99 2.61
CA SER A 108 10.81 0.66 2.02
C SER A 108 12.18 0.06 1.82
N ARG A 109 12.30 -1.25 2.09
CA ARG A 109 13.43 -2.08 1.66
C ARG A 109 13.03 -2.84 0.41
N LEU A 110 13.75 -2.62 -0.68
CA LEU A 110 13.66 -3.39 -1.92
C LEU A 110 14.86 -4.34 -1.99
N THR A 111 14.61 -5.63 -2.09
CA THR A 111 15.64 -6.60 -2.51
C THR A 111 15.60 -6.71 -4.03
N THR A 112 16.68 -6.28 -4.69
CA THR A 112 16.84 -6.37 -6.16
C THR A 112 17.17 -7.80 -6.60
N GLU A 113 17.13 -8.08 -7.91
CA GLU A 113 17.37 -9.43 -8.45
C GLU A 113 18.75 -10.02 -8.10
N ASP A 114 19.75 -9.16 -7.89
CA ASP A 114 21.09 -9.54 -7.41
C ASP A 114 21.13 -9.95 -5.92
N GLY A 115 19.99 -9.86 -5.23
CA GLY A 115 19.84 -10.20 -3.81
C GLY A 115 20.28 -9.09 -2.85
N VAL A 116 20.65 -7.91 -3.34
CA VAL A 116 21.12 -6.80 -2.49
C VAL A 116 19.94 -5.95 -2.01
N PRO A 117 19.73 -5.80 -0.68
CA PRO A 117 18.64 -4.97 -0.17
C PRO A 117 19.02 -3.48 -0.14
N HIS A 118 18.21 -2.66 -0.80
CA HIS A 118 18.30 -1.20 -0.80
C HIS A 118 17.17 -0.57 0.01
N ILE A 119 17.45 0.52 0.72
CA ILE A 119 16.46 1.23 1.53
C ILE A 119 16.20 2.60 0.91
N TYR A 120 14.92 2.91 0.70
CA TYR A 120 14.47 4.16 0.12
C TYR A 120 13.52 4.88 1.07
N ASN A 121 13.64 6.21 1.15
CA ASN A 121 12.61 7.07 1.76
C ASN A 121 11.43 7.22 0.78
N ALA A 122 10.74 6.11 0.57
CA ALA A 122 9.55 5.99 -0.26
C ALA A 122 8.68 4.88 0.34
N GLY A 123 7.50 5.26 0.82
CA GLY A 123 6.46 4.30 1.20
C GLY A 123 5.80 3.64 -0.01
N LEU A 124 4.78 2.84 0.28
CA LEU A 124 3.90 2.26 -0.74
C LEU A 124 2.51 2.90 -0.67
N MET A 125 1.81 2.92 -1.79
CA MET A 125 0.41 3.29 -1.90
C MET A 125 -0.36 2.16 -2.55
N LYS A 126 -1.54 1.88 -2.03
CA LYS A 126 -2.49 0.96 -2.64
C LYS A 126 -3.27 1.70 -3.72
N ILE A 127 -3.37 1.09 -4.89
CA ILE A 127 -4.03 1.62 -6.07
C ILE A 127 -4.97 0.57 -6.66
N LEU A 128 -6.02 1.03 -7.34
CA LEU A 128 -6.91 0.24 -8.18
C LEU A 128 -6.56 0.46 -9.66
N ILE A 129 -6.28 -0.61 -10.40
CA ILE A 129 -6.13 -0.55 -11.86
C ILE A 129 -7.52 -0.57 -12.49
N VAL A 130 -7.90 0.52 -13.16
CA VAL A 130 -9.29 0.71 -13.62
C VAL A 130 -9.73 -0.31 -14.65
N SER A 131 -8.84 -0.76 -15.53
CA SER A 131 -9.18 -1.72 -16.60
C SER A 131 -9.40 -3.15 -16.12
N THR A 132 -8.76 -3.55 -15.01
CA THR A 132 -8.81 -4.92 -14.49
C THR A 132 -9.61 -5.03 -13.20
N GLY A 133 -9.80 -3.93 -12.47
CA GLY A 133 -10.38 -3.94 -11.13
C GLY A 133 -9.43 -4.46 -10.04
N GLU A 134 -8.15 -4.61 -10.37
CA GLU A 134 -7.16 -5.17 -9.46
C GLU A 134 -6.63 -4.14 -8.46
N GLU A 135 -6.55 -4.50 -7.18
CA GLU A 135 -5.94 -3.69 -6.13
C GLU A 135 -4.51 -4.14 -5.84
N VAL A 136 -3.56 -3.23 -5.99
CA VAL A 136 -2.12 -3.51 -5.88
C VAL A 136 -1.39 -2.37 -5.17
N TYR A 137 -0.16 -2.61 -4.76
CA TYR A 137 0.72 -1.60 -4.18
C TYR A 137 1.76 -1.13 -5.19
N THR A 138 2.07 0.17 -5.19
CA THR A 138 3.21 0.74 -5.91
C THR A 138 3.90 1.79 -5.03
N TRP A 139 5.01 2.35 -5.52
CA TRP A 139 5.71 3.43 -4.82
C TRP A 139 4.81 4.64 -4.60
N SER A 140 4.85 5.22 -3.40
CA SER A 140 4.15 6.50 -3.15
C SER A 140 4.66 7.63 -4.05
N LYS A 141 5.93 7.54 -4.49
CA LYS A 141 6.53 8.47 -5.45
C LYS A 141 6.05 8.27 -6.89
N ALA A 142 5.43 7.14 -7.22
CA ALA A 142 4.88 6.86 -8.54
C ALA A 142 3.46 7.42 -8.73
N VAL A 143 2.77 7.81 -7.66
CA VAL A 143 1.36 8.23 -7.71
C VAL A 143 1.25 9.75 -7.61
N GLU A 144 0.49 10.34 -8.52
CA GLU A 144 0.09 11.75 -8.48
C GLU A 144 -1.44 11.84 -8.44
N LEU A 145 -1.98 12.33 -7.33
CA LEU A 145 -3.42 12.57 -7.20
C LEU A 145 -3.84 13.68 -8.15
N THR A 146 -4.86 13.42 -8.96
CA THR A 146 -5.44 14.43 -9.85
C THR A 146 -6.56 15.14 -9.10
N LYS A 147 -6.49 16.47 -9.06
CA LYS A 147 -7.59 17.33 -8.56
C LYS A 147 -8.72 17.41 -9.56
#